data_AF-A0A0M0JAH4-F1
#
_entry.id   AF-A0A0M0JAH4-F1
#
_cell.length_a   1.000
_cell.length_b   1.000
_cell.length_c   1.000
_cell.angle_alpha   90.00
_cell.angle_beta   90.00
_cell.angle_gamma   90.00
#
_symmetry.space_group_name_H-M   'P 1'
#
loop_
_entity.id
_entity.type
_entity.pdbx_description
1 polymer ?
#
loop_
_entity_poly.entity_id
_entity_poly.type
_entity_poly.pdbx_seq_one_letter_code
_entity_poly.pdbx_strand_id
1 'polypeptide(L)'
;MTVPPSSLSLDSIRSALIRQEDTIIFALIERAQHRQNASCYERGSANSYAVLAGKGASLLDFMLLETERLHARVRRYTSPDEHAFFPHRLPAPQLPMIDFEPVLHPCIVNLNGEIMDMYLSRVVPGLCGPGDDQQHGSSVVADIAALQAISKRVHYGFYVAESKFRAQPEQYTRLIEAGDEEGIMELLTNAAVEQRVLQRVRLKASTFGQEIEAPIVAMYRDYVIPLTKVAEVQYLLQRLSSQQIAHHGAPGSACHKGTVHRFVRSCPKGKAAPLLIRCSNVADVFGAVMANRATFGMVLLEQGDSGVLAVTRSLLRESSLRVVGEVVHDARFALYAKAALSAVRRVRARPGVLRLCAGWLADVLAGTIEMDEVELDPHGSHTPWEGVVELPEHETTAYLVEVDAKPHAALQLLASAPDSLSEYARSLVLAKARTVGGAPSGHDKSLLLFSTSSDSPGSLAQILAVFHEQGVNLRSIQSYASLQDAHMTDFFLEADGHEADGHFGSALRCLQAQRLAVNVKVLGSFAITASNLAEPLTPGGSLHGDARID
;
A
#
# COMPACT_ATOMS: atom_id res chain seq x y z
N MET A 1 -23.55 11.19 1.90
CA MET A 1 -24.56 10.22 2.39
C MET A 1 -23.82 9.13 3.14
N THR A 2 -23.98 9.08 4.45
CA THR A 2 -23.55 7.98 5.31
C THR A 2 -24.32 6.73 4.90
N VAL A 3 -23.61 5.63 4.67
CA VAL A 3 -24.22 4.36 4.24
C VAL A 3 -24.83 3.70 5.50
N PRO A 4 -26.16 3.47 5.55
CA PRO A 4 -26.81 2.86 6.71
C PRO A 4 -26.56 1.34 6.78
N PRO A 5 -26.78 0.71 7.96
CA PRO A 5 -26.54 -0.72 8.24
C PRO A 5 -27.34 -1.73 7.38
N SER A 6 -28.16 -1.25 6.43
CA SER A 6 -28.91 -2.03 5.43
C SER A 6 -28.14 -2.31 4.13
N SER A 7 -26.87 -1.92 4.05
CA SER A 7 -26.05 -1.90 2.83
C SER A 7 -25.79 -3.26 2.18
N LEU A 8 -25.74 -4.34 2.97
CA LEU A 8 -25.50 -5.71 2.49
C LEU A 8 -26.77 -6.53 2.21
N SER A 9 -27.96 -5.94 2.42
CA SER A 9 -29.19 -6.61 2.01
C SER A 9 -29.18 -6.82 0.50
N LEU A 10 -29.59 -8.01 0.05
CA LEU A 10 -29.64 -8.34 -1.37
C LEU A 10 -30.50 -7.33 -2.17
N ASP A 11 -31.52 -6.74 -1.54
CA ASP A 11 -32.38 -5.74 -2.16
C ASP A 11 -31.68 -4.38 -2.34
N SER A 12 -30.87 -3.95 -1.37
CA SER A 12 -30.04 -2.75 -1.49
C SER A 12 -28.98 -2.93 -2.57
N ILE A 13 -28.25 -4.05 -2.53
CA ILE A 13 -27.23 -4.38 -3.54
C ILE A 13 -27.87 -4.43 -4.93
N ARG A 14 -29.00 -5.11 -5.08
CA ARG A 14 -29.73 -5.20 -6.36
C ARG A 14 -30.14 -3.82 -6.86
N SER A 15 -30.69 -2.97 -6.00
CA SER A 15 -31.08 -1.60 -6.35
C SER A 15 -29.89 -0.76 -6.84
N ALA A 16 -28.73 -0.88 -6.17
CA ALA A 16 -27.51 -0.19 -6.57
C ALA A 16 -26.99 -0.67 -7.93
N LEU A 17 -26.97 -1.99 -8.17
CA LEU A 17 -26.56 -2.59 -9.44
C LEU A 17 -27.48 -2.15 -10.60
N ILE A 18 -28.80 -2.11 -10.37
CA ILE A 18 -29.78 -1.64 -11.37
C ILE A 18 -29.52 -0.19 -11.76
N ARG A 19 -29.21 0.68 -10.80
CA ARG A 19 -28.88 2.09 -11.08
C ARG A 19 -27.58 2.24 -11.85
N GLN A 20 -26.57 1.43 -11.53
CA GLN A 20 -25.29 1.46 -12.24
C GLN A 20 -25.43 1.01 -13.71
N GLU A 21 -26.39 0.13 -14.02
CA GLU A 21 -26.70 -0.19 -15.41
C GLU A 21 -27.12 1.04 -16.21
N ASP A 22 -27.97 1.89 -15.63
CA ASP A 22 -28.42 3.12 -16.28
C ASP A 22 -27.23 4.04 -16.54
N THR A 23 -26.36 4.23 -15.54
CA THR A 23 -25.15 5.03 -15.68
C THR A 23 -24.24 4.54 -16.81
N ILE A 24 -24.04 3.22 -16.92
CA ILE A 24 -23.21 2.64 -17.98
C ILE A 24 -23.87 2.83 -19.34
N ILE A 25 -25.18 2.55 -19.46
CA ILE A 25 -25.90 2.69 -20.74
C ILE A 25 -25.82 4.13 -21.24
N PHE A 26 -26.09 5.13 -20.39
CA PHE A 26 -25.99 6.53 -20.80
C PHE A 26 -24.57 6.95 -21.15
N ALA A 27 -23.56 6.51 -20.39
CA ALA A 27 -22.16 6.81 -20.72
C ALA A 27 -21.75 6.24 -22.10
N LEU A 28 -22.24 5.04 -22.45
CA LEU A 28 -21.97 4.43 -23.75
C LEU A 28 -22.77 5.08 -24.88
N ILE A 29 -24.00 5.55 -24.63
CA ILE A 29 -24.76 6.34 -25.59
C ILE A 29 -24.00 7.63 -25.94
N GLU A 30 -23.49 8.34 -24.94
CA GLU A 30 -22.67 9.54 -25.17
C GLU A 30 -21.39 9.20 -25.94
N ARG A 31 -20.70 8.11 -25.59
CA ARG A 31 -19.48 7.72 -26.30
C ARG A 31 -19.73 7.37 -27.77
N ALA A 32 -20.88 6.76 -28.08
CA ALA A 32 -21.24 6.35 -29.44
C ALA A 32 -21.48 7.52 -30.41
N GLN A 33 -21.65 8.75 -29.90
CA GLN A 33 -21.80 9.95 -30.73
C GLN A 33 -20.51 10.34 -31.47
N HIS A 34 -19.38 9.75 -31.10
CA HIS A 34 -18.07 10.04 -31.68
C HIS A 34 -17.49 8.83 -32.44
N ARG A 35 -16.57 9.10 -33.36
CA ARG A 35 -15.78 8.07 -34.04
C ARG A 35 -14.82 7.37 -33.08
N GLN A 36 -14.19 6.31 -33.57
CA GLN A 36 -13.22 5.54 -32.78
C GLN A 36 -12.05 6.40 -32.31
N ASN A 37 -11.56 7.35 -33.12
CA ASN A 37 -10.50 8.29 -32.73
C ASN A 37 -9.26 7.57 -32.15
N ALA A 38 -8.77 6.56 -32.87
CA ALA A 38 -7.74 5.63 -32.41
C ALA A 38 -6.46 6.31 -31.89
N SER A 39 -6.11 7.47 -32.44
CA SER A 39 -5.00 8.33 -32.01
C SER A 39 -5.06 8.69 -30.52
N CYS A 40 -6.24 8.73 -29.91
CA CYS A 40 -6.43 9.02 -28.48
C CYS A 40 -5.82 7.94 -27.57
N TYR A 41 -5.61 6.74 -28.08
CA TYR A 41 -5.20 5.56 -27.31
C TYR A 41 -3.77 5.10 -27.62
N GLU A 42 -3.11 5.73 -28.61
CA GLU A 42 -1.75 5.38 -29.01
C GLU A 42 -0.72 5.78 -27.94
N ARG A 43 0.18 4.85 -27.59
CA ARG A 43 1.29 5.05 -26.66
C ARG A 43 2.61 5.15 -27.42
N GLY A 44 3.57 5.92 -26.89
CA GLY A 44 4.95 5.96 -27.40
C GLY A 44 5.31 7.23 -28.18
N SER A 45 6.41 7.20 -28.94
CA SER A 45 6.99 8.36 -29.65
C SER A 45 6.17 8.84 -30.84
N ALA A 46 5.24 8.01 -31.33
CA ALA A 46 4.28 8.38 -32.37
C ALA A 46 3.02 9.07 -31.82
N ASN A 47 2.90 9.24 -30.50
CA ASN A 47 1.73 9.86 -29.89
C ASN A 47 1.61 11.36 -30.24
N SER A 48 0.58 11.72 -31.01
CA SER A 48 0.21 13.10 -31.38
C SER A 48 0.00 14.03 -30.18
N TYR A 49 -0.24 13.49 -28.98
CA TYR A 49 -0.46 14.23 -27.74
C TYR A 49 0.71 14.13 -26.74
N ALA A 50 1.90 13.70 -27.19
CA ALA A 50 3.07 13.56 -26.31
C ALA A 50 3.44 14.86 -25.56
N VAL A 51 3.10 16.03 -26.10
CA VAL A 51 3.29 17.34 -25.44
C VAL A 51 2.45 17.46 -24.17
N LEU A 52 1.25 16.87 -24.15
CA LEU A 52 0.35 16.88 -22.98
C LEU A 52 0.56 15.66 -22.10
N ALA A 53 0.58 14.46 -22.69
CA ALA A 53 0.62 13.19 -21.97
C ALA A 53 2.01 12.80 -21.44
N GLY A 54 3.06 13.46 -21.93
CA GLY A 54 4.44 13.04 -21.72
C GLY A 54 4.83 11.83 -22.61
N LYS A 55 6.11 11.50 -22.62
CA LYS A 55 6.62 10.37 -23.43
C LYS A 55 6.08 9.05 -22.87
N GLY A 56 5.31 8.32 -23.67
CA GLY A 56 4.90 6.93 -23.40
C GLY A 56 3.46 6.71 -22.89
N ALA A 57 2.71 7.77 -22.58
CA ALA A 57 1.28 7.67 -22.23
C ALA A 57 0.40 8.11 -23.40
N SER A 58 -0.83 7.58 -23.52
CA SER A 58 -1.83 8.05 -24.49
C SER A 58 -2.60 9.29 -23.98
N LEU A 59 -3.44 9.91 -24.81
CA LEU A 59 -4.33 11.00 -24.36
C LEU A 59 -5.31 10.50 -23.29
N LEU A 60 -5.87 9.30 -23.47
CA LEU A 60 -6.73 8.66 -22.48
C LEU A 60 -6.00 8.42 -21.15
N ASP A 61 -4.78 7.86 -21.19
CA ASP A 61 -4.00 7.59 -19.97
C ASP A 61 -3.75 8.89 -19.19
N PHE A 62 -3.39 9.96 -19.89
CA PHE A 62 -3.14 11.27 -19.27
C PHE A 62 -4.40 11.85 -18.65
N MET A 63 -5.49 11.98 -19.42
CA MET A 63 -6.71 12.59 -18.93
C MET A 63 -7.36 11.79 -17.81
N LEU A 64 -7.34 10.45 -17.91
CA LEU A 64 -7.84 9.58 -16.86
C LEU A 64 -7.01 9.77 -15.59
N LEU A 65 -5.68 9.68 -15.66
CA LEU A 65 -4.82 9.88 -14.49
C LEU A 65 -5.05 11.24 -13.82
N GLU A 66 -5.07 12.34 -14.59
CA GLU A 66 -5.28 13.66 -14.00
C GLU A 66 -6.67 13.80 -13.37
N THR A 67 -7.69 13.18 -13.98
CA THR A 67 -9.03 13.07 -13.38
C THR A 67 -8.98 12.28 -12.07
N GLU A 68 -8.28 11.14 -12.03
CA GLU A 68 -8.14 10.34 -10.82
C GLU A 68 -7.35 11.08 -9.74
N ARG A 69 -6.32 11.85 -10.11
CA ARG A 69 -5.56 12.68 -9.15
C ARG A 69 -6.45 13.74 -8.51
N LEU A 70 -7.28 14.41 -9.30
CA LEU A 70 -8.25 15.37 -8.79
C LEU A 70 -9.25 14.70 -7.84
N HIS A 71 -9.80 13.55 -8.24
CA HIS A 71 -10.74 12.77 -7.43
C HIS A 71 -10.11 12.21 -6.14
N ALA A 72 -8.84 11.82 -6.17
CA ALA A 72 -8.10 11.32 -5.01
C ALA A 72 -7.94 12.40 -3.95
N ARG A 73 -7.62 13.64 -4.35
CA ARG A 73 -7.54 14.80 -3.44
C ARG A 73 -8.84 15.04 -2.68
N VAL A 74 -9.98 14.75 -3.31
CA VAL A 74 -11.31 14.85 -2.68
C VAL A 74 -11.83 13.53 -2.09
N ARG A 75 -10.94 12.56 -1.82
CA ARG A 75 -11.21 11.26 -1.15
C ARG A 75 -12.05 10.26 -1.94
N ARG A 76 -12.26 10.41 -3.25
CA ARG A 76 -13.10 9.45 -4.01
C ARG A 76 -12.64 8.00 -3.81
N TYR A 77 -11.34 7.75 -3.96
CA TYR A 77 -10.73 6.42 -3.89
C TYR A 77 -10.39 5.96 -2.46
N THR A 78 -10.86 6.65 -1.43
CA THR A 78 -10.90 6.08 -0.07
C THR A 78 -12.21 5.35 0.21
N SER A 79 -13.22 5.53 -0.66
CA SER A 79 -14.50 4.82 -0.63
C SER A 79 -14.30 3.36 -1.03
N PRO A 80 -14.90 2.39 -0.31
CA PRO A 80 -14.72 0.97 -0.60
C PRO A 80 -15.36 0.49 -1.92
N ASP A 81 -16.21 1.30 -2.56
CA ASP A 81 -16.85 1.00 -3.85
C ASP A 81 -16.17 1.69 -5.05
N GLU A 82 -15.08 2.42 -4.86
CA GLU A 82 -14.39 3.17 -5.92
C GLU A 82 -12.97 2.62 -6.13
N HIS A 83 -12.64 2.26 -7.37
CA HIS A 83 -11.36 1.66 -7.73
C HIS A 83 -10.68 2.50 -8.82
N ALA A 84 -9.46 2.97 -8.55
CA ALA A 84 -8.69 3.76 -9.50
C ALA A 84 -8.00 2.87 -10.54
N PHE A 85 -7.84 3.37 -11.77
CA PHE A 85 -7.06 2.74 -12.83
C PHE A 85 -5.55 2.88 -12.57
N PHE A 86 -5.12 3.99 -11.94
CA PHE A 86 -3.71 4.26 -11.63
C PHE A 86 -3.48 4.46 -10.12
N PRO A 87 -3.81 3.48 -9.26
CA PRO A 87 -3.83 3.66 -7.80
C PRO A 87 -2.46 4.01 -7.19
N HIS A 88 -1.36 3.67 -7.87
CA HIS A 88 0.03 3.93 -7.46
C HIS A 88 0.53 5.33 -7.86
N ARG A 89 -0.27 6.13 -8.57
CA ARG A 89 0.11 7.48 -9.06
C ARG A 89 -0.75 8.59 -8.45
N LEU A 90 -1.55 8.26 -7.45
CA LEU A 90 -2.51 9.16 -6.83
C LEU A 90 -1.90 9.91 -5.65
N PRO A 91 -2.20 11.21 -5.49
CA PRO A 91 -1.81 11.98 -4.32
C PRO A 91 -2.61 11.57 -3.07
N ALA A 92 -2.09 11.95 -1.91
CA ALA A 92 -2.84 11.82 -0.66
C ALA A 92 -4.13 12.68 -0.68
N PRO A 93 -5.20 12.24 0.01
CA PRO A 93 -6.42 13.03 0.13
C PRO A 93 -6.19 14.33 0.92
N GLN A 94 -6.83 15.41 0.49
CA GLN A 94 -6.76 16.73 1.14
C GLN A 94 -7.96 17.02 2.04
N LEU A 95 -9.08 16.33 1.80
CA LEU A 95 -10.23 16.41 2.68
C LEU A 95 -10.02 15.49 3.92
N PRO A 96 -10.57 15.84 5.10
CA PRO A 96 -10.45 15.03 6.32
C PRO A 96 -10.93 13.60 6.08
N MET A 97 -10.37 12.56 6.69
CA MET A 97 -10.86 11.19 6.39
C MET A 97 -12.31 10.96 6.86
N ILE A 98 -13.11 10.24 6.06
CA ILE A 98 -14.37 9.64 6.52
C ILE A 98 -14.08 8.21 6.94
N ASP A 99 -14.60 7.84 8.09
CA ASP A 99 -14.63 6.45 8.51
C ASP A 99 -15.87 5.77 7.92
N PHE A 100 -15.65 4.78 7.07
CA PHE A 100 -16.71 3.94 6.52
C PHE A 100 -16.84 2.70 7.39
N GLU A 101 -18.07 2.28 7.66
CA GLU A 101 -18.32 0.98 8.29
C GLU A 101 -17.62 -0.12 7.46
N PRO A 102 -16.86 -1.03 8.09
CA PRO A 102 -16.11 -2.07 7.39
C PRO A 102 -17.06 -3.17 6.91
N VAL A 103 -17.77 -2.88 5.83
CA VAL A 103 -18.75 -3.76 5.22
C VAL A 103 -18.07 -4.92 4.47
N LEU A 104 -16.99 -4.60 3.75
CA LEU A 104 -16.18 -5.56 3.00
C LEU A 104 -14.94 -5.97 3.78
N HIS A 105 -14.49 -7.19 3.57
CA HIS A 105 -13.16 -7.60 3.96
C HIS A 105 -12.12 -6.86 3.12
N PRO A 106 -10.98 -6.43 3.70
CA PRO A 106 -9.91 -5.82 2.92
C PRO A 106 -9.46 -6.75 1.78
N CYS A 107 -9.33 -6.21 0.56
CA CYS A 107 -8.91 -6.95 -0.62
C CYS A 107 -8.12 -6.03 -1.56
N ILE A 108 -7.22 -6.62 -2.37
CA ILE A 108 -6.42 -5.88 -3.36
C ILE A 108 -6.89 -6.03 -4.79
N VAL A 109 -7.95 -6.81 -5.00
CA VAL A 109 -8.47 -7.10 -6.33
C VAL A 109 -8.83 -5.79 -7.03
N ASN A 110 -8.22 -5.57 -8.19
CA ASN A 110 -8.52 -4.44 -9.05
C ASN A 110 -8.41 -4.89 -10.51
N LEU A 111 -9.56 -5.07 -11.15
CA LEU A 111 -9.70 -5.55 -12.52
C LEU A 111 -9.68 -4.42 -13.56
N ASN A 112 -9.24 -3.22 -13.18
CA ASN A 112 -9.25 -2.06 -14.08
C ASN A 112 -8.33 -2.23 -15.30
N GLY A 113 -7.28 -3.05 -15.21
CA GLY A 113 -6.45 -3.39 -16.37
C GLY A 113 -7.24 -4.16 -17.41
N GLU A 114 -7.90 -5.25 -16.99
CA GLU A 114 -8.74 -6.10 -17.82
C GLU A 114 -9.94 -5.32 -18.38
N ILE A 115 -10.53 -4.44 -17.57
CA ILE A 115 -11.62 -3.55 -18.01
C ILE A 115 -11.14 -2.58 -19.09
N MET A 116 -9.98 -1.94 -18.91
CA MET A 116 -9.39 -1.03 -19.91
C MET A 116 -9.12 -1.75 -21.22
N ASP A 117 -8.46 -2.91 -21.15
CA ASP A 117 -8.11 -3.70 -22.33
C ASP A 117 -9.35 -4.16 -23.10
N MET A 118 -10.36 -4.66 -22.38
CA MET A 118 -11.65 -5.04 -22.95
C MET A 118 -12.36 -3.85 -23.59
N TYR A 119 -12.38 -2.70 -22.90
CA TYR A 119 -13.06 -1.51 -23.37
C TYR A 119 -12.45 -0.99 -24.68
N LEU A 120 -11.12 -0.88 -24.75
CA LEU A 120 -10.43 -0.37 -25.94
C LEU A 120 -10.41 -1.37 -27.10
N SER A 121 -10.25 -2.67 -26.83
CA SER A 121 -10.13 -3.68 -27.88
C SER A 121 -11.47 -4.18 -28.42
N ARG A 122 -12.57 -4.03 -27.67
CA ARG A 122 -13.89 -4.60 -28.02
C ARG A 122 -15.02 -3.59 -27.97
N VAL A 123 -15.13 -2.80 -26.90
CA VAL A 123 -16.27 -1.89 -26.72
C VAL A 123 -16.18 -0.73 -27.69
N VAL A 124 -15.06 0.03 -27.70
CA VAL A 124 -14.92 1.18 -28.61
C VAL A 124 -15.08 0.77 -30.08
N PRO A 125 -14.44 -0.31 -30.59
CA PRO A 125 -14.61 -0.73 -31.98
C PRO A 125 -16.02 -1.25 -32.32
N GLY A 126 -16.70 -1.89 -31.37
CA GLY A 126 -18.06 -2.42 -31.56
C GLY A 126 -19.16 -1.37 -31.39
N LEU A 127 -18.87 -0.29 -30.68
CA LEU A 127 -19.81 0.78 -30.36
C LEU A 127 -19.69 1.97 -31.32
N CYS A 128 -18.47 2.34 -31.69
CA CYS A 128 -18.17 3.58 -32.41
C CYS A 128 -17.83 3.31 -33.88
N GLY A 129 -18.35 4.14 -34.77
CA GLY A 129 -18.03 4.06 -36.20
C GLY A 129 -16.52 4.29 -36.45
N PRO A 130 -15.91 3.57 -37.41
CA PRO A 130 -14.49 3.71 -37.71
C PRO A 130 -14.17 5.12 -38.23
N GLY A 131 -12.93 5.55 -38.01
CA GLY A 131 -12.39 6.83 -38.48
C GLY A 131 -12.01 7.78 -37.35
N ASP A 132 -11.72 9.02 -37.74
CA ASP A 132 -11.34 10.13 -36.87
C ASP A 132 -12.25 11.33 -37.19
N ASP A 133 -13.03 11.80 -36.21
CA ASP A 133 -13.89 12.98 -36.34
C ASP A 133 -13.30 14.23 -35.67
N GLN A 134 -12.05 14.16 -35.22
CA GLN A 134 -11.31 15.21 -34.53
C GLN A 134 -11.90 15.62 -33.16
N GLN A 135 -12.90 14.90 -32.64
CA GLN A 135 -13.52 15.15 -31.32
C GLN A 135 -12.80 14.39 -30.21
N HIS A 136 -11.46 14.48 -30.19
CA HIS A 136 -10.59 13.68 -29.31
C HIS A 136 -10.86 13.89 -27.82
N GLY A 137 -10.96 15.16 -27.40
CA GLY A 137 -11.23 15.51 -26.00
C GLY A 137 -12.59 14.99 -25.53
N SER A 138 -13.64 15.20 -26.34
CA SER A 138 -15.00 14.73 -26.02
C SER A 138 -15.07 13.21 -25.95
N SER A 139 -14.39 12.52 -26.88
CA SER A 139 -14.29 11.06 -26.88
C SER A 139 -13.64 10.54 -25.60
N VAL A 140 -12.49 11.11 -25.21
CA VAL A 140 -11.77 10.69 -24.01
C VAL A 140 -12.55 11.01 -22.73
N VAL A 141 -13.26 12.14 -22.65
CA VAL A 141 -14.14 12.45 -21.51
C VAL A 141 -15.26 11.42 -21.38
N ALA A 142 -15.90 11.04 -22.50
CA ALA A 142 -16.92 10.00 -22.52
C ALA A 142 -16.33 8.62 -22.16
N ASP A 143 -15.12 8.31 -22.63
CA ASP A 143 -14.40 7.08 -22.28
C ASP A 143 -14.15 6.98 -20.78
N ILE A 144 -13.67 8.05 -20.15
CA ILE A 144 -13.42 8.10 -18.71
C ILE A 144 -14.72 7.85 -17.93
N ALA A 145 -15.84 8.45 -18.36
CA ALA A 145 -17.13 8.24 -17.73
C ALA A 145 -17.59 6.78 -17.83
N ALA A 146 -17.47 6.17 -19.01
CA ALA A 146 -17.82 4.77 -19.24
C ALA A 146 -16.91 3.82 -18.44
N LEU A 147 -15.59 4.01 -18.50
CA LEU A 147 -14.60 3.20 -17.77
C LEU A 147 -14.81 3.24 -16.26
N GLN A 148 -15.03 4.42 -15.68
CA GLN A 148 -15.29 4.55 -14.24
C GLN A 148 -16.64 3.90 -13.85
N ALA A 149 -17.68 4.02 -14.68
CA ALA A 149 -18.96 3.40 -14.42
C ALA A 149 -18.89 1.85 -14.50
N ILE A 150 -18.19 1.32 -15.51
CA ILE A 150 -17.95 -0.11 -15.68
C ILE A 150 -17.09 -0.64 -14.53
N SER A 151 -16.00 0.04 -14.19
CA SER A 151 -15.15 -0.29 -13.03
C SER A 151 -15.97 -0.42 -11.76
N LYS A 152 -16.77 0.61 -11.44
CA LYS A 152 -17.64 0.58 -10.26
C LYS A 152 -18.58 -0.63 -10.29
N ARG A 153 -19.18 -0.92 -11.45
CA ARG A 153 -20.13 -2.04 -11.60
C ARG A 153 -19.51 -3.42 -11.45
N VAL A 154 -18.32 -3.63 -12.00
CA VAL A 154 -17.60 -4.90 -11.88
C VAL A 154 -17.16 -5.12 -10.42
N HIS A 155 -16.52 -4.12 -9.81
CA HIS A 155 -16.03 -4.22 -8.43
C HIS A 155 -17.15 -4.22 -7.38
N TYR A 156 -18.36 -3.75 -7.72
CA TYR A 156 -19.53 -3.92 -6.85
C TYR A 156 -19.86 -5.40 -6.59
N GLY A 157 -19.31 -6.33 -7.40
CA GLY A 157 -19.30 -7.76 -7.14
C GLY A 157 -18.77 -8.12 -5.74
N PHE A 158 -17.86 -7.35 -5.15
CA PHE A 158 -17.37 -7.62 -3.78
C PHE A 158 -18.49 -7.62 -2.73
N TYR A 159 -19.46 -6.71 -2.86
CA TYR A 159 -20.62 -6.67 -1.97
C TYR A 159 -21.56 -7.87 -2.19
N VAL A 160 -21.70 -8.30 -3.44
CA VAL A 160 -22.46 -9.51 -3.80
C VAL A 160 -21.79 -10.74 -3.17
N ALA A 161 -20.48 -10.88 -3.34
CA ALA A 161 -19.69 -11.96 -2.77
C ALA A 161 -19.76 -11.97 -1.24
N GLU A 162 -19.59 -10.83 -0.58
CA GLU A 162 -19.69 -10.73 0.88
C GLU A 162 -21.09 -11.10 1.38
N SER A 163 -22.15 -10.66 0.69
CA SER A 163 -23.53 -11.01 1.03
C SER A 163 -23.77 -12.52 0.89
N LYS A 164 -23.30 -13.14 -0.20
CA LYS A 164 -23.40 -14.60 -0.43
C LYS A 164 -22.57 -15.40 0.58
N PHE A 165 -21.36 -14.97 0.89
CA PHE A 165 -20.51 -15.59 1.91
C PHE A 165 -21.20 -15.62 3.27
N ARG A 166 -21.75 -14.48 3.71
CA ARG A 166 -22.47 -14.40 5.00
C ARG A 166 -23.72 -15.27 5.05
N ALA A 167 -24.36 -15.52 3.91
CA ALA A 167 -25.51 -16.41 3.83
C ALA A 167 -25.13 -17.90 3.90
N GLN A 168 -23.94 -18.30 3.42
CA GLN A 168 -23.48 -19.69 3.37
C GLN A 168 -22.00 -19.83 3.80
N PRO A 169 -21.63 -19.44 5.02
CA PRO A 169 -20.23 -19.29 5.42
C PRO A 169 -19.46 -20.61 5.36
N GLU A 170 -20.04 -21.72 5.83
CA GLU A 170 -19.35 -23.01 5.88
C GLU A 170 -18.96 -23.54 4.49
N GLN A 171 -19.85 -23.38 3.50
CA GLN A 171 -19.61 -23.89 2.16
C GLN A 171 -18.53 -23.08 1.44
N TYR A 172 -18.63 -21.75 1.49
CA TYR A 172 -17.59 -20.89 0.91
C TYR A 172 -16.26 -21.06 1.63
N THR A 173 -16.24 -21.18 2.97
CA THR A 173 -14.99 -21.39 3.71
C THR A 173 -14.26 -22.63 3.24
N ARG A 174 -14.94 -23.77 3.07
CA ARG A 174 -14.31 -25.00 2.58
C ARG A 174 -13.69 -24.82 1.19
N LEU A 175 -14.40 -24.16 0.27
CA LEU A 175 -13.91 -23.93 -1.09
C LEU A 175 -12.72 -22.96 -1.11
N ILE A 176 -12.76 -21.90 -0.29
CA ILE A 176 -11.67 -20.92 -0.18
C ILE A 176 -10.42 -21.57 0.42
N GLU A 177 -10.55 -22.38 1.48
CA GLU A 177 -9.43 -23.09 2.10
C GLU A 177 -8.80 -24.12 1.15
N ALA A 178 -9.60 -24.72 0.28
CA ALA A 178 -9.12 -25.63 -0.77
C ALA A 178 -8.48 -24.90 -1.97
N GLY A 179 -8.64 -23.57 -2.08
CA GLY A 179 -8.25 -22.82 -3.27
C GLY A 179 -9.04 -23.18 -4.53
N ASP A 180 -10.26 -23.69 -4.36
CA ASP A 180 -11.10 -24.20 -5.45
C ASP A 180 -11.84 -23.05 -6.16
N GLU A 181 -11.15 -22.39 -7.09
CA GLU A 181 -11.71 -21.25 -7.84
C GLU A 181 -12.92 -21.66 -8.69
N GLU A 182 -12.89 -22.86 -9.28
CA GLU A 182 -13.96 -23.38 -10.12
C GLU A 182 -15.22 -23.65 -9.30
N GLY A 183 -15.09 -24.32 -8.14
CA GLY A 183 -16.19 -24.56 -7.23
C GLY A 183 -16.81 -23.27 -6.69
N ILE A 184 -15.99 -22.24 -6.39
CA ILE A 184 -16.51 -20.91 -6.01
C ILE A 184 -17.28 -20.28 -7.17
N MET A 185 -16.73 -20.31 -8.39
CA MET A 185 -17.35 -19.75 -9.59
C MET A 185 -18.70 -20.41 -9.89
N GLU A 186 -18.79 -21.74 -9.78
CA GLU A 186 -20.03 -22.49 -9.94
C GLU A 186 -21.08 -22.09 -8.91
N LEU A 187 -20.69 -22.02 -7.63
CA LEU A 187 -21.58 -21.66 -6.54
C LEU A 187 -22.10 -20.21 -6.65
N LEU A 188 -21.28 -19.29 -7.17
CA LEU A 188 -21.67 -17.91 -7.42
C LEU A 188 -22.61 -17.76 -8.61
N THR A 189 -22.57 -18.67 -9.57
CA THR A 189 -23.26 -18.55 -10.85
C THR A 189 -24.76 -18.80 -10.69
N ASN A 190 -25.57 -17.84 -11.15
CA ASN A 190 -27.01 -17.98 -11.23
C ASN A 190 -27.50 -17.55 -12.61
N ALA A 191 -27.63 -18.51 -13.52
CA ALA A 191 -28.01 -18.27 -14.90
C ALA A 191 -29.35 -17.50 -15.03
N ALA A 192 -30.32 -17.77 -14.16
CA ALA A 192 -31.61 -17.06 -14.18
C ALA A 192 -31.44 -15.57 -13.83
N VAL A 193 -30.55 -15.23 -12.89
CA VAL A 193 -30.23 -13.83 -12.56
C VAL A 193 -29.49 -13.15 -13.71
N GLU A 194 -28.51 -13.80 -14.32
CA GLU A 194 -27.78 -13.27 -15.47
C GLU A 194 -28.71 -12.96 -16.65
N GLN A 195 -29.64 -13.88 -16.97
CA GLN A 195 -30.64 -13.65 -18.01
C GLN A 195 -31.56 -12.46 -17.69
N ARG A 196 -31.97 -12.28 -16.43
CA ARG A 196 -32.76 -11.10 -16.02
C ARG A 196 -31.97 -9.79 -16.15
N VAL A 197 -30.67 -9.80 -15.87
CA VAL A 197 -29.80 -8.64 -16.10
C VAL A 197 -29.76 -8.31 -17.59
N LEU A 198 -29.51 -9.29 -18.45
CA LEU A 198 -29.46 -9.09 -19.91
C LEU A 198 -30.79 -8.61 -20.49
N GLN A 199 -31.92 -9.16 -20.03
CA GLN A 199 -33.25 -8.69 -20.44
C GLN A 199 -33.50 -7.23 -20.07
N ARG A 200 -33.11 -6.83 -18.85
CA ARG A 200 -33.27 -5.45 -18.37
C ARG A 200 -32.36 -4.48 -19.11
N VAL A 201 -31.09 -4.86 -19.33
CA VAL A 201 -30.14 -4.06 -20.11
C VAL A 201 -30.65 -3.89 -21.54
N ARG A 202 -31.15 -4.95 -22.18
CA ARG A 202 -31.77 -4.89 -23.51
C ARG A 202 -32.93 -3.90 -23.54
N LEU A 203 -33.88 -4.04 -22.61
CA LEU A 203 -35.06 -3.16 -22.56
C LEU A 203 -34.64 -1.69 -22.42
N LYS A 204 -33.73 -1.39 -21.49
CA LYS A 204 -33.20 -0.03 -21.28
C LYS A 204 -32.47 0.50 -22.51
N ALA A 205 -31.55 -0.28 -23.08
CA ALA A 205 -30.79 0.13 -24.26
C ALA A 205 -31.68 0.34 -25.50
N SER A 206 -32.69 -0.52 -25.71
CA SER A 206 -33.69 -0.34 -26.78
C SER A 206 -34.57 0.90 -26.61
N THR A 207 -34.69 1.41 -25.37
CA THR A 207 -35.48 2.62 -25.08
C THR A 207 -34.68 3.89 -25.39
N PHE A 208 -33.39 3.93 -25.04
CA PHE A 208 -32.58 5.16 -25.09
C PHE A 208 -31.51 5.19 -26.19
N GLY A 209 -31.11 4.05 -26.75
CA GLY A 209 -29.99 3.91 -27.69
C GLY A 209 -30.20 2.78 -28.68
N GLN A 210 -31.30 2.85 -29.45
CA GLN A 210 -31.75 1.78 -30.35
C GLN A 210 -30.65 1.24 -31.30
N GLU A 211 -29.82 2.12 -31.85
CA GLU A 211 -28.76 1.76 -32.79
C GLU A 211 -27.59 1.00 -32.16
N ILE A 212 -27.45 1.09 -30.82
CA ILE A 212 -26.34 0.51 -30.06
C ILE A 212 -26.80 -0.52 -29.01
N GLU A 213 -28.07 -0.95 -29.07
CA GLU A 213 -28.61 -1.96 -28.16
C GLU A 213 -27.81 -3.26 -28.19
N ALA A 214 -27.57 -3.81 -29.38
CA ALA A 214 -26.87 -5.07 -29.55
C ALA A 214 -25.42 -5.03 -29.01
N PRO A 215 -24.58 -4.02 -29.36
CA PRO A 215 -23.26 -3.84 -28.75
C PRO A 215 -23.27 -3.77 -27.22
N ILE A 216 -24.21 -3.03 -26.61
CA ILE A 216 -24.30 -2.91 -25.14
C ILE A 216 -24.67 -4.25 -24.51
N VAL A 217 -25.65 -4.97 -25.06
CA VAL A 217 -26.06 -6.28 -24.54
C VAL A 217 -24.95 -7.31 -24.69
N ALA A 218 -24.20 -7.29 -25.80
CA ALA A 218 -23.02 -8.14 -25.99
C ALA A 218 -21.93 -7.83 -24.95
N MET A 219 -21.60 -6.55 -24.74
CA MET A 219 -20.65 -6.13 -23.72
C MET A 219 -21.03 -6.65 -22.32
N TYR A 220 -22.31 -6.57 -21.95
CA TYR A 220 -22.77 -7.09 -20.66
C TYR A 220 -22.61 -8.60 -20.53
N ARG A 221 -22.98 -9.34 -21.59
CA ARG A 221 -22.94 -10.81 -21.62
C ARG A 221 -21.51 -11.33 -21.59
N ASP A 222 -20.66 -10.76 -22.40
CA ASP A 222 -19.35 -11.34 -22.72
C ASP A 222 -18.26 -10.80 -21.79
N TYR A 223 -18.49 -9.65 -21.12
CA TYR A 223 -17.48 -9.00 -20.29
C TYR A 223 -17.97 -8.54 -18.92
N VAL A 224 -18.99 -7.69 -18.82
CA VAL A 224 -19.37 -7.10 -17.51
C VAL A 224 -19.79 -8.18 -16.52
N ILE A 225 -20.67 -9.10 -16.91
CA ILE A 225 -21.10 -10.22 -16.05
C ILE A 225 -19.92 -11.16 -15.74
N PRO A 226 -19.16 -11.67 -16.73
CA PRO A 226 -17.99 -12.51 -16.45
C PRO A 226 -16.95 -11.85 -15.53
N LEU A 227 -16.54 -10.60 -15.79
CA LEU A 227 -15.58 -9.88 -14.95
C LEU A 227 -16.12 -9.62 -13.54
N THR A 228 -17.42 -9.37 -13.39
CA THR A 228 -18.04 -9.27 -12.05
C THR A 228 -17.86 -10.59 -11.29
N LYS A 229 -18.04 -11.74 -11.95
CA LYS A 229 -17.84 -13.05 -11.30
C LYS A 229 -16.37 -13.30 -10.95
N VAL A 230 -15.43 -12.91 -11.82
CA VAL A 230 -13.99 -12.95 -11.52
C VAL A 230 -13.69 -12.09 -10.27
N ALA A 231 -14.24 -10.89 -10.18
CA ALA A 231 -14.12 -10.04 -9.00
C ALA A 231 -14.69 -10.72 -7.74
N GLU A 232 -15.87 -11.34 -7.83
CA GLU A 232 -16.48 -12.10 -6.73
C GLU A 232 -15.57 -13.26 -6.26
N VAL A 233 -15.03 -14.06 -7.18
CA VAL A 233 -14.14 -15.19 -6.87
C VAL A 233 -12.85 -14.70 -6.21
N GLN A 234 -12.14 -13.75 -6.84
CA GLN A 234 -10.86 -13.26 -6.32
C GLN A 234 -11.01 -12.58 -4.95
N TYR A 235 -12.13 -11.90 -4.71
CA TYR A 235 -12.46 -11.37 -3.39
C TYR A 235 -12.62 -12.49 -2.35
N LEU A 236 -13.39 -13.54 -2.67
CA LEU A 236 -13.62 -14.67 -1.76
C LEU A 236 -12.33 -15.42 -1.45
N LEU A 237 -11.45 -15.62 -2.41
CA LEU A 237 -10.14 -16.24 -2.17
C LEU A 237 -9.28 -15.45 -1.18
N GLN A 238 -9.42 -14.12 -1.13
CA GLN A 238 -8.73 -13.27 -0.15
C GLN A 238 -9.51 -13.09 1.16
N ARG A 239 -10.74 -13.60 1.25
CA ARG A 239 -11.69 -13.33 2.34
C ARG A 239 -11.33 -13.99 3.66
N LEU A 240 -10.63 -15.12 3.60
CA LEU A 240 -10.12 -15.84 4.78
C LEU A 240 -8.68 -15.47 5.12
N SER A 241 -7.97 -14.77 4.21
CA SER A 241 -6.62 -14.28 4.48
C SER A 241 -6.67 -13.36 5.68
N SER A 242 -5.91 -13.71 6.71
CA SER A 242 -6.02 -13.03 8.00
C SER A 242 -5.65 -11.55 7.89
N GLN A 243 -4.67 -11.20 7.04
CA GLN A 243 -4.13 -9.83 6.87
C GLN A 243 -3.43 -9.62 5.52
N GLN A 244 -3.63 -8.45 4.91
CA GLN A 244 -2.79 -7.96 3.82
C GLN A 244 -1.75 -6.97 4.36
N ILE A 245 -0.47 -7.23 4.11
CA ILE A 245 0.63 -6.42 4.63
C ILE A 245 1.40 -5.80 3.46
N ALA A 246 1.26 -4.50 3.26
CA ALA A 246 2.08 -3.76 2.32
C ALA A 246 3.46 -3.52 2.91
N HIS A 247 4.51 -3.72 2.14
CA HIS A 247 5.86 -3.39 2.55
C HIS A 247 6.67 -2.88 1.36
N HIS A 248 7.64 -2.02 1.65
CA HIS A 248 8.62 -1.59 0.65
C HIS A 248 9.87 -2.47 0.71
N GLY A 249 10.56 -2.62 -0.42
CA GLY A 249 11.82 -3.34 -0.54
C GLY A 249 11.68 -4.77 -1.08
N ALA A 250 12.78 -5.27 -1.64
CA ALA A 250 12.92 -6.61 -2.20
C ALA A 250 12.91 -7.70 -1.12
N PRO A 251 12.71 -8.98 -1.49
CA PRO A 251 12.94 -10.09 -0.58
C PRO A 251 14.34 -10.02 0.05
N GLY A 252 14.39 -9.89 1.37
CA GLY A 252 15.63 -9.79 2.14
C GLY A 252 15.96 -8.37 2.64
N SER A 253 15.20 -7.35 2.21
CA SER A 253 15.28 -6.02 2.80
C SER A 253 14.86 -6.01 4.28
N ALA A 254 15.28 -4.97 5.00
CA ALA A 254 14.90 -4.73 6.39
C ALA A 254 13.37 -4.77 6.61
N CYS A 255 12.61 -4.08 5.76
CA CYS A 255 11.15 -4.08 5.80
C CYS A 255 10.53 -5.44 5.48
N HIS A 256 11.03 -6.15 4.47
CA HIS A 256 10.53 -7.48 4.15
C HIS A 256 10.76 -8.45 5.31
N LYS A 257 11.96 -8.43 5.92
CA LYS A 257 12.28 -9.22 7.10
C LYS A 257 11.40 -8.87 8.28
N GLY A 258 11.24 -7.58 8.57
CA GLY A 258 10.34 -7.11 9.62
C GLY A 258 8.91 -7.58 9.39
N THR A 259 8.46 -7.58 8.14
CA THR A 259 7.13 -8.08 7.74
C THR A 259 6.98 -9.59 7.97
N VAL A 260 7.91 -10.39 7.46
CA VAL A 260 7.92 -11.85 7.64
C VAL A 260 7.99 -12.21 9.12
N HIS A 261 8.85 -11.54 9.87
CA HIS A 261 9.02 -11.76 11.29
C HIS A 261 7.75 -11.42 12.08
N ARG A 262 7.17 -10.24 11.84
CA ARG A 262 6.02 -9.74 12.62
C ARG A 262 4.70 -10.39 12.27
N PHE A 263 4.49 -10.81 11.04
CA PHE A 263 3.19 -11.27 10.54
C PHE A 263 3.17 -12.71 10.06
N VAL A 264 4.26 -13.21 9.45
CA VAL A 264 4.29 -14.58 8.93
C VAL A 264 4.69 -15.57 10.02
N ARG A 265 5.82 -15.33 10.70
CA ARG A 265 6.35 -16.25 11.72
C ARG A 265 5.51 -16.29 12.99
N SER A 266 4.85 -15.17 13.31
CA SER A 266 3.91 -15.04 14.44
C SER A 266 2.50 -15.54 14.12
N CYS A 267 2.21 -15.92 12.86
CA CYS A 267 0.89 -16.40 12.47
C CYS A 267 0.60 -17.74 13.18
N PRO A 268 -0.53 -17.87 13.92
CA PRO A 268 -0.89 -19.11 14.59
C PRO A 268 -1.01 -20.27 13.60
N LYS A 269 -0.54 -21.45 14.00
CA LYS A 269 -0.71 -22.68 13.21
C LYS A 269 -2.20 -22.92 12.94
N GLY A 270 -2.54 -23.19 11.68
CA GLY A 270 -3.92 -23.40 11.24
C GLY A 270 -4.68 -22.14 10.82
N LYS A 271 -4.08 -20.94 10.90
CA LYS A 271 -4.63 -19.73 10.26
C LYS A 271 -4.02 -19.51 8.88
N ALA A 272 -4.80 -18.92 7.97
CA ALA A 272 -4.33 -18.51 6.66
C ALA A 272 -3.17 -17.51 6.79
N ALA A 273 -2.09 -17.77 6.04
CA ALA A 273 -0.92 -16.92 5.99
C ALA A 273 -1.30 -15.50 5.53
N PRO A 274 -0.61 -14.45 6.04
CA PRO A 274 -0.84 -13.10 5.56
C PRO A 274 -0.38 -12.97 4.10
N LEU A 275 -1.10 -12.15 3.34
CA LEU A 275 -0.70 -11.80 1.97
C LEU A 275 0.28 -10.62 2.01
N LEU A 276 1.49 -10.82 1.51
CA LEU A 276 2.51 -9.77 1.45
C LEU A 276 2.41 -9.01 0.12
N ILE A 277 2.29 -7.68 0.19
CA ILE A 277 2.19 -6.80 -0.97
C ILE A 277 3.49 -6.00 -1.06
N ARG A 278 4.33 -6.34 -2.05
CA ARG A 278 5.52 -5.55 -2.35
C ARG A 278 5.10 -4.26 -3.05
N CYS A 279 5.50 -3.14 -2.46
CA CYS A 279 5.33 -1.80 -3.03
C CYS A 279 6.64 -1.32 -3.66
N SER A 280 6.54 -0.46 -4.67
CA SER A 280 7.71 0.07 -5.40
C SER A 280 8.43 1.17 -4.62
N ASN A 281 7.71 1.92 -3.78
CA ASN A 281 8.26 2.96 -2.92
C ASN A 281 7.48 3.06 -1.59
N VAL A 282 7.98 3.86 -0.65
CA VAL A 282 7.33 4.06 0.66
C VAL A 282 5.94 4.70 0.51
N ALA A 283 5.77 5.67 -0.38
CA ALA A 283 4.48 6.33 -0.59
C ALA A 283 3.39 5.34 -1.04
N ASP A 284 3.75 4.33 -1.85
CA ASP A 284 2.86 3.26 -2.27
C ASP A 284 2.41 2.38 -1.08
N VAL A 285 3.26 2.19 -0.06
CA VAL A 285 2.88 1.48 1.18
C VAL A 285 1.81 2.28 1.92
N PHE A 286 2.02 3.58 2.12
CA PHE A 286 1.02 4.47 2.72
C PHE A 286 -0.28 4.47 1.91
N GLY A 287 -0.17 4.59 0.58
CA GLY A 287 -1.30 4.56 -0.34
C GLY A 287 -2.07 3.23 -0.28
N ALA A 288 -1.38 2.10 -0.20
CA ALA A 288 -1.99 0.79 -0.07
C ALA A 288 -2.82 0.67 1.21
N VAL A 289 -2.29 1.11 2.35
CA VAL A 289 -3.04 1.09 3.62
C VAL A 289 -4.20 2.08 3.58
N MET A 290 -3.98 3.32 3.14
CA MET A 290 -5.03 4.34 3.05
C MET A 290 -6.18 3.93 2.11
N ALA A 291 -5.88 3.25 1.02
CA ALA A 291 -6.86 2.74 0.05
C ALA A 291 -7.53 1.41 0.48
N ASN A 292 -7.25 0.88 1.68
CA ASN A 292 -7.70 -0.45 2.14
C ASN A 292 -7.19 -1.63 1.30
N ARG A 293 -6.16 -1.43 0.46
CA ARG A 293 -5.45 -2.53 -0.21
C ARG A 293 -4.60 -3.33 0.78
N ALA A 294 -4.12 -2.70 1.84
CA ALA A 294 -3.44 -3.39 2.93
C ALA A 294 -4.07 -3.06 4.28
N THR A 295 -4.14 -4.05 5.15
CA THR A 295 -4.52 -3.86 6.56
C THR A 295 -3.41 -3.13 7.31
N PHE A 296 -2.16 -3.53 7.06
CA PHE A 296 -0.98 -2.93 7.66
C PHE A 296 0.05 -2.54 6.60
N GLY A 297 0.86 -1.54 6.93
CA GLY A 297 2.02 -1.13 6.14
C GLY A 297 3.30 -1.31 6.96
N MET A 298 4.36 -1.85 6.37
CA MET A 298 5.69 -1.91 6.97
C MET A 298 6.61 -0.93 6.26
N VAL A 299 7.16 0.03 7.02
CA VAL A 299 8.07 1.06 6.49
C VAL A 299 9.33 1.15 7.34
N LEU A 300 10.46 1.42 6.71
CA LEU A 300 11.72 1.60 7.41
C LEU A 300 11.74 3.00 8.01
N LEU A 301 12.03 3.08 9.31
CA LEU A 301 12.22 4.35 10.00
C LEU A 301 13.67 4.80 9.92
N GLU A 302 14.59 3.91 10.29
CA GLU A 302 16.02 4.20 10.41
C GLU A 302 16.82 2.89 10.30
N GLN A 303 18.05 2.98 9.78
CA GLN A 303 18.95 1.85 9.63
C GLN A 303 20.41 2.32 9.76
N GLY A 304 21.13 1.71 10.70
CA GLY A 304 22.50 2.10 11.04
C GLY A 304 22.57 3.58 11.42
N ASP A 305 23.48 4.32 10.80
CA ASP A 305 23.70 5.74 11.07
C ASP A 305 22.82 6.68 10.24
N SER A 306 21.82 6.18 9.51
CA SER A 306 20.98 7.02 8.64
C SER A 306 20.14 8.06 9.38
N GLY A 307 19.89 7.85 10.68
CA GLY A 307 18.82 8.52 11.41
C GLY A 307 17.44 8.23 10.80
N VAL A 308 16.42 8.98 11.23
CA VAL A 308 15.06 8.84 10.70
C VAL A 308 15.01 9.29 9.24
N LEU A 309 14.64 8.36 8.37
CA LEU A 309 14.54 8.57 6.92
C LEU A 309 13.51 9.67 6.60
N ALA A 310 13.97 10.68 5.85
CA ALA A 310 13.20 11.89 5.57
C ALA A 310 11.85 11.58 4.88
N VAL A 311 11.84 10.65 3.91
CA VAL A 311 10.62 10.25 3.18
C VAL A 311 9.58 9.65 4.14
N THR A 312 10.00 8.71 5.00
CA THR A 312 9.11 8.09 6.00
C THR A 312 8.57 9.15 6.97
N ARG A 313 9.43 10.06 7.46
CA ARG A 313 9.03 11.15 8.36
C ARG A 313 7.98 12.07 7.71
N SER A 314 8.19 12.49 6.46
CA SER A 314 7.26 13.36 5.75
C SER A 314 5.90 12.69 5.54
N LEU A 315 5.88 11.43 5.12
CA LEU A 315 4.63 10.67 4.94
C LEU A 315 3.91 10.40 6.27
N LEU A 316 4.65 10.16 7.36
CA LEU A 316 4.07 10.09 8.70
C LEU A 316 3.44 11.41 9.11
N ARG A 317 4.04 12.56 8.77
CA ARG A 317 3.47 13.90 9.05
C ARG A 317 2.18 14.14 8.26
N GLU A 318 2.15 13.79 6.99
CA GLU A 318 1.06 14.13 6.07
C GLU A 318 -0.13 13.15 6.11
N SER A 319 0.12 11.87 6.36
CA SER A 319 -0.94 10.84 6.31
C SER A 319 -1.82 10.82 7.55
N SER A 320 -2.99 10.17 7.47
CA SER A 320 -3.85 9.89 8.64
C SER A 320 -3.53 8.54 9.30
N LEU A 321 -2.49 7.84 8.84
CA LEU A 321 -2.11 6.55 9.38
C LEU A 321 -1.48 6.70 10.77
N ARG A 322 -1.60 5.64 11.55
CA ARG A 322 -1.07 5.54 12.91
C ARG A 322 -0.04 4.43 12.99
N VAL A 323 0.98 4.65 13.80
CA VAL A 323 1.96 3.63 14.15
C VAL A 323 1.37 2.74 15.24
N VAL A 324 1.31 1.44 14.98
CA VAL A 324 0.70 0.43 15.88
C VAL A 324 1.70 -0.55 16.46
N GLY A 325 2.97 -0.37 16.10
CA GLY A 325 4.05 -1.23 16.53
C GLY A 325 5.31 -0.92 15.77
N GLU A 326 6.38 -1.54 16.21
CA GLU A 326 7.69 -1.47 15.57
C GLU A 326 8.31 -2.86 15.52
N VAL A 327 9.29 -3.01 14.64
CA VAL A 327 10.13 -4.20 14.55
C VAL A 327 11.57 -3.71 14.50
N VAL A 328 12.37 -4.17 15.44
CA VAL A 328 13.81 -3.89 15.48
C VAL A 328 14.55 -5.18 15.19
N HIS A 329 15.52 -5.14 14.29
CA HIS A 329 16.40 -6.26 14.01
C HIS A 329 17.83 -5.79 13.85
N ASP A 330 18.76 -6.64 14.25
CA ASP A 330 20.19 -6.43 14.04
C ASP A 330 20.60 -7.12 12.75
N ALA A 331 20.99 -6.34 11.76
CA ALA A 331 21.49 -6.81 10.49
C ALA A 331 22.97 -7.17 10.62
N ARG A 332 23.27 -8.46 10.41
CA ARG A 332 24.62 -9.04 10.43
C ARG A 332 25.11 -9.27 9.01
N PHE A 333 26.40 -9.13 8.75
CA PHE A 333 26.94 -9.14 7.40
C PHE A 333 27.77 -10.38 7.05
N ALA A 334 27.76 -10.73 5.77
CA ALA A 334 28.59 -11.76 5.18
C ALA A 334 29.04 -11.34 3.77
N LEU A 335 30.23 -11.81 3.41
CA LEU A 335 30.86 -11.56 2.13
C LEU A 335 30.58 -12.72 1.18
N TYR A 336 29.97 -12.42 0.04
CA TYR A 336 29.62 -13.38 -1.00
C TYR A 336 30.31 -13.06 -2.31
N ALA A 337 30.82 -14.04 -3.02
CA ALA A 337 31.38 -13.85 -4.36
C ALA A 337 31.24 -15.12 -5.20
N LYS A 338 31.44 -15.00 -6.53
CA LYS A 338 31.65 -16.16 -7.40
C LYS A 338 33.10 -16.65 -7.31
N ALA A 339 34.05 -15.71 -7.32
CA ALA A 339 35.47 -15.98 -7.16
C ALA A 339 35.83 -16.53 -5.77
N ALA A 340 36.96 -17.22 -5.69
CA ALA A 340 37.58 -17.56 -4.41
C ALA A 340 38.09 -16.29 -3.70
N LEU A 341 38.20 -16.34 -2.38
CA LEU A 341 38.59 -15.20 -1.54
C LEU A 341 39.86 -14.48 -2.01
N SER A 342 40.89 -15.23 -2.44
CA SER A 342 42.17 -14.68 -2.92
C SER A 342 42.09 -13.92 -4.26
N ALA A 343 41.02 -14.17 -5.04
CA ALA A 343 40.80 -13.55 -6.35
C ALA A 343 39.87 -12.32 -6.28
N VAL A 344 39.34 -11.99 -5.11
CA VAL A 344 38.53 -10.78 -4.92
C VAL A 344 39.39 -9.53 -5.14
N ARG A 345 38.87 -8.57 -5.90
CA ARG A 345 39.53 -7.28 -6.21
C ARG A 345 38.65 -6.08 -5.93
N ARG A 346 37.34 -6.27 -5.83
CA ARG A 346 36.36 -5.23 -5.54
C ARG A 346 35.34 -5.74 -4.53
N VAL A 347 34.92 -4.89 -3.60
CA VAL A 347 33.80 -5.16 -2.69
C VAL A 347 32.72 -4.12 -2.90
N ARG A 348 31.48 -4.59 -3.11
CA ARG A 348 30.29 -3.77 -3.24
C ARG A 348 29.40 -3.85 -2.01
N ALA A 349 29.06 -2.71 -1.42
CA ALA A 349 28.08 -2.60 -0.32
C ALA A 349 27.55 -1.17 -0.16
N ARG A 350 26.57 -0.99 0.73
CA ARG A 350 26.16 0.36 1.17
C ARG A 350 27.32 1.06 1.89
N PRO A 351 27.45 2.40 1.76
CA PRO A 351 28.54 3.16 2.39
C PRO A 351 28.68 2.89 3.90
N GLY A 352 27.57 2.87 4.64
CA GLY A 352 27.58 2.59 6.09
C GLY A 352 28.14 1.22 6.45
N VAL A 353 27.83 0.20 5.63
CA VAL A 353 28.28 -1.18 5.84
C VAL A 353 29.77 -1.32 5.50
N LEU A 354 30.22 -0.69 4.41
CA LEU A 354 31.64 -0.67 4.05
C LEU A 354 32.48 -0.02 5.15
N ARG A 355 32.04 1.12 5.69
CA ARG A 355 32.74 1.76 6.82
C ARG A 355 32.74 0.90 8.08
N LEU A 356 31.59 0.33 8.45
CA LEU A 356 31.46 -0.53 9.62
C LEU A 356 32.40 -1.74 9.53
N CYS A 357 32.51 -2.32 8.34
CA CYS A 357 33.26 -3.55 8.10
C CYS A 357 34.68 -3.33 7.58
N ALA A 358 35.16 -2.08 7.42
CA ALA A 358 36.41 -1.77 6.75
C ALA A 358 37.63 -2.48 7.38
N GLY A 359 37.73 -2.48 8.71
CA GLY A 359 38.82 -3.17 9.42
C GLY A 359 38.78 -4.68 9.22
N TRP A 360 37.60 -5.29 9.37
CA TRP A 360 37.42 -6.73 9.14
C TRP A 360 37.69 -7.14 7.68
N LEU A 361 37.27 -6.33 6.71
CA LEU A 361 37.57 -6.57 5.30
C LEU A 361 39.08 -6.52 5.03
N ALA A 362 39.82 -5.62 5.67
CA ALA A 362 41.28 -5.52 5.54
C ALA A 362 42.00 -6.76 6.13
N ASP A 363 41.43 -7.39 7.15
CA ASP A 363 41.98 -8.62 7.74
C ASP A 363 41.65 -9.86 6.89
N VAL A 364 40.47 -9.89 6.27
CA VAL A 364 39.97 -11.04 5.50
C VAL A 364 40.47 -11.06 4.06
N LEU A 365 40.63 -9.89 3.43
CA LEU A 365 40.99 -9.78 2.02
C LEU A 365 42.47 -9.45 1.84
N ALA A 366 43.13 -10.18 0.95
CA ALA A 366 44.52 -9.94 0.62
C ALA A 366 44.67 -8.93 -0.53
N GLY A 367 45.49 -7.91 -0.32
CA GLY A 367 45.88 -6.92 -1.34
C GLY A 367 45.02 -5.67 -1.38
N THR A 368 45.26 -4.82 -2.38
CA THR A 368 44.48 -3.59 -2.60
C THR A 368 43.11 -3.95 -3.15
N ILE A 369 42.06 -3.65 -2.39
CA ILE A 369 40.67 -3.91 -2.75
C ILE A 369 39.98 -2.58 -3.06
N GLU A 370 39.32 -2.51 -4.21
CA GLU A 370 38.46 -1.38 -4.56
C GLU A 370 37.15 -1.48 -3.75
N MET A 371 36.85 -0.43 -2.97
CA MET A 371 35.57 -0.31 -2.27
C MET A 371 34.62 0.46 -3.17
N ASP A 372 33.62 -0.23 -3.69
CA ASP A 372 32.63 0.35 -4.58
C ASP A 372 31.32 0.56 -3.80
N GLU A 373 31.07 1.82 -3.49
CA GLU A 373 29.90 2.25 -2.74
C GLU A 373 28.66 2.16 -3.64
N VAL A 374 27.75 1.27 -3.28
CA VAL A 374 26.46 1.16 -3.95
C VAL A 374 25.46 1.97 -3.15
N GLU A 375 25.00 3.08 -3.71
CA GLU A 375 23.77 3.74 -3.26
C GLU A 375 22.60 2.80 -3.55
N LEU A 376 22.31 1.94 -2.60
CA LEU A 376 21.01 1.29 -2.52
C LEU A 376 20.05 2.30 -1.90
N ASP A 377 18.85 2.40 -2.48
CA ASP A 377 17.71 3.02 -1.80
C ASP A 377 17.70 2.51 -0.34
N PRO A 378 17.74 3.39 0.69
CA PRO A 378 17.76 3.00 2.10
C PRO A 378 16.68 1.98 2.44
N HIS A 379 15.58 1.98 1.69
CA HIS A 379 14.46 1.08 1.87
C HIS A 379 14.62 -0.31 1.20
N GLY A 380 15.76 -0.57 0.55
CA GLY A 380 16.11 -1.87 -0.02
C GLY A 380 15.30 -2.24 -1.27
N SER A 381 14.95 -1.26 -2.10
CA SER A 381 14.26 -1.48 -3.40
C SER A 381 15.01 -2.46 -4.29
N HIS A 382 16.35 -2.42 -4.21
CA HIS A 382 17.26 -3.26 -4.97
C HIS A 382 18.22 -4.01 -4.06
N THR A 383 18.55 -5.24 -4.44
CA THR A 383 19.72 -5.95 -3.90
C THR A 383 21.00 -5.53 -4.64
N PRO A 384 22.20 -5.61 -4.04
CA PRO A 384 23.46 -5.31 -4.75
C PRO A 384 23.74 -6.17 -6.00
N TRP A 385 23.02 -7.29 -6.14
CA TRP A 385 23.08 -8.19 -7.30
C TRP A 385 21.86 -8.09 -8.22
N GLU A 386 20.93 -7.14 -7.99
CA GLU A 386 19.77 -6.97 -8.86
C GLU A 386 20.20 -6.46 -10.24
N GLY A 387 19.74 -7.12 -11.31
CA GLY A 387 20.19 -6.86 -12.68
C GLY A 387 21.44 -7.64 -13.11
N VAL A 388 22.00 -8.47 -12.22
CA VAL A 388 23.08 -9.41 -12.57
C VAL A 388 22.46 -10.66 -13.20
N VAL A 389 22.29 -10.62 -14.53
CA VAL A 389 21.67 -11.72 -15.31
C VAL A 389 22.64 -12.88 -15.52
N GLU A 390 23.91 -12.58 -15.78
CA GLU A 390 25.02 -13.54 -15.86
C GLU A 390 26.28 -12.89 -15.29
N LEU A 391 26.81 -13.41 -14.17
CA LEU A 391 28.14 -13.01 -13.71
C LEU A 391 29.19 -13.61 -14.66
N PRO A 392 30.11 -12.80 -15.20
CA PRO A 392 31.25 -13.30 -15.98
C PRO A 392 31.95 -14.47 -15.28
N GLU A 393 32.53 -15.38 -16.05
CA GLU A 393 33.28 -16.52 -15.50
C GLU A 393 34.45 -16.06 -14.59
N HIS A 394 35.03 -14.90 -14.92
CA HIS A 394 36.12 -14.25 -14.17
C HIS A 394 35.66 -13.05 -13.33
N GLU A 395 34.44 -13.07 -12.78
CA GLU A 395 33.98 -12.03 -11.86
C GLU A 395 34.84 -11.99 -10.58
N THR A 396 35.43 -10.83 -10.28
CA THR A 396 36.27 -10.61 -9.09
C THR A 396 35.61 -9.72 -8.03
N THR A 397 34.37 -9.30 -8.27
CA THR A 397 33.57 -8.53 -7.31
C THR A 397 32.98 -9.45 -6.23
N ALA A 398 33.18 -9.05 -4.98
CA ALA A 398 32.47 -9.58 -3.84
C ALA A 398 31.38 -8.60 -3.36
N TYR A 399 30.34 -9.13 -2.75
CA TYR A 399 29.20 -8.39 -2.25
C TYR A 399 29.13 -8.57 -0.74
N LEU A 400 29.20 -7.47 0.00
CA LEU A 400 29.04 -7.49 1.46
C LEU A 400 27.57 -7.17 1.78
N VAL A 401 26.84 -8.17 2.23
CA VAL A 401 25.39 -8.06 2.45
C VAL A 401 24.97 -8.73 3.73
N GLU A 402 23.73 -8.49 4.13
CA GLU A 402 23.19 -9.14 5.31
C GLU A 402 23.10 -10.68 5.13
N VAL A 403 23.41 -11.45 6.17
CA VAL A 403 23.47 -12.93 6.13
C VAL A 403 22.18 -13.53 5.57
N ASP A 404 21.03 -13.00 6.00
CA ASP A 404 19.69 -13.49 5.62
C ASP A 404 19.19 -12.95 4.27
N ALA A 405 20.04 -12.27 3.49
CA ALA A 405 19.63 -11.63 2.24
C ALA A 405 19.37 -12.62 1.08
N LYS A 406 19.46 -13.95 1.30
CA LYS A 406 19.27 -15.02 0.29
C LYS A 406 20.02 -14.68 -1.02
N PRO A 407 21.36 -14.74 -1.02
CA PRO A 407 22.17 -14.31 -2.15
C PRO A 407 21.85 -15.11 -3.42
N HIS A 408 22.20 -14.54 -4.57
CA HIS A 408 22.08 -15.22 -5.86
C HIS A 408 22.76 -16.60 -5.84
N ALA A 409 22.14 -17.61 -6.44
CA ALA A 409 22.60 -19.01 -6.35
C ALA A 409 24.03 -19.24 -6.89
N ALA A 410 24.52 -18.35 -7.77
CA ALA A 410 25.88 -18.40 -8.30
C ALA A 410 26.95 -17.82 -7.35
N LEU A 411 26.55 -17.22 -6.23
CA LEU A 411 27.46 -16.66 -5.23
C LEU A 411 27.64 -17.66 -4.08
N GLN A 412 28.88 -17.85 -3.66
CA GLN A 412 29.24 -18.63 -2.48
C GLN A 412 29.61 -17.72 -1.31
N LEU A 413 29.33 -18.19 -0.10
CA LEU A 413 29.77 -17.53 1.13
C LEU A 413 31.30 -17.65 1.25
N LEU A 414 31.99 -16.53 1.35
CA LEU A 414 33.43 -16.49 1.55
C LEU A 414 33.80 -16.32 3.03
N ALA A 415 33.13 -15.39 3.72
CA ALA A 415 33.38 -15.08 5.12
C ALA A 415 32.15 -14.44 5.76
N SER A 416 31.96 -14.64 7.06
CA SER A 416 30.93 -13.94 7.85
C SER A 416 31.59 -12.91 8.75
N ALA A 417 31.02 -11.72 8.84
CA ALA A 417 31.50 -10.69 9.75
C ALA A 417 31.21 -11.12 11.20
N PRO A 418 32.05 -10.72 12.17
CA PRO A 418 31.76 -10.92 13.59
C PRO A 418 30.43 -10.29 14.00
N ASP A 419 29.74 -10.90 14.96
CA ASP A 419 28.46 -10.40 15.48
C ASP A 419 28.53 -8.97 16.06
N SER A 420 29.72 -8.52 16.48
CA SER A 420 29.95 -7.14 16.93
C SER A 420 29.86 -6.10 15.80
N LEU A 421 29.93 -6.55 14.53
CA LEU A 421 29.76 -5.72 13.34
C LEU A 421 28.35 -5.91 12.80
N SER A 422 27.38 -5.37 13.53
CA SER A 422 25.98 -5.31 13.13
C SER A 422 25.50 -3.86 13.02
N GLU A 423 24.51 -3.64 12.18
CA GLU A 423 23.73 -2.40 12.20
C GLU A 423 22.34 -2.70 12.74
N TYR A 424 21.74 -1.75 13.46
CA TYR A 424 20.34 -1.86 13.82
C TYR A 424 19.47 -1.39 12.64
N ALA A 425 18.30 -1.99 12.47
CA ALA A 425 17.29 -1.54 11.53
C ALA A 425 15.93 -1.56 12.20
N ARG A 426 15.24 -0.42 12.15
CA ARG A 426 13.95 -0.23 12.80
C ARG A 426 12.88 0.08 11.78
N SER A 427 11.87 -0.77 11.73
CA SER A 427 10.70 -0.62 10.88
C SER A 427 9.46 -0.34 11.73
N LEU A 428 8.53 0.45 11.19
CA LEU A 428 7.25 0.76 11.81
C LEU A 428 6.12 0.02 11.13
N VAL A 429 5.17 -0.44 11.94
CA VAL A 429 3.90 -0.99 11.50
C VAL A 429 2.87 0.13 11.48
N LEU A 430 2.32 0.40 10.29
CA LEU A 430 1.30 1.41 10.04
C LEU A 430 -0.07 0.77 9.92
N ALA A 431 -1.10 1.41 10.45
CA ALA A 431 -2.49 1.04 10.26
C ALA A 431 -3.39 2.28 10.20
N LYS A 432 -4.65 2.11 9.84
CA LYS A 432 -5.67 3.17 10.01
C LYS A 432 -5.99 3.33 11.50
N ALA A 433 -6.32 4.55 11.91
CA ALA A 433 -6.64 4.88 13.31
C ALA A 433 -7.67 3.93 13.95
N ARG A 434 -8.74 3.55 13.23
CA ARG A 434 -9.77 2.60 13.72
C ARG A 434 -9.26 1.16 13.94
N THR A 435 -8.18 0.78 13.28
CA THR A 435 -7.51 -0.51 13.49
C THR A 435 -6.72 -0.47 14.81
N VAL A 436 -6.50 0.73 15.36
CA VAL A 436 -5.82 0.98 16.63
C VAL A 436 -6.88 1.17 17.71
N GLY A 437 -6.95 0.23 18.64
CA GLY A 437 -7.98 0.23 19.69
C GLY A 437 -7.53 -0.41 21.00
N GLY A 438 -6.22 -0.49 21.23
CA GLY A 438 -5.70 -0.95 22.51
C GLY A 438 -5.91 0.12 23.58
N ALA A 439 -6.46 -0.26 24.73
CA ALA A 439 -6.26 0.51 25.95
C ALA A 439 -4.76 0.59 26.28
N PRO A 440 -4.29 1.59 27.06
CA PRO A 440 -2.92 1.63 27.53
C PRO A 440 -2.52 0.27 28.12
N SER A 441 -1.39 -0.27 27.67
CA SER A 441 -0.84 -1.54 28.17
C SER A 441 -0.09 -1.34 29.51
N GLY A 442 0.17 -0.09 29.90
CA GLY A 442 1.00 0.27 31.06
C GLY A 442 2.50 0.27 30.76
N HIS A 443 2.90 -0.29 29.61
CA HIS A 443 4.27 -0.28 29.10
C HIS A 443 4.27 0.14 27.64
N ASP A 444 3.72 1.32 27.36
CA ASP A 444 3.59 1.86 26.01
C ASP A 444 4.71 2.82 25.65
N LYS A 445 4.94 2.95 24.34
CA LYS A 445 5.75 4.00 23.73
C LYS A 445 4.86 4.84 22.83
N SER A 446 5.10 6.14 22.83
CA SER A 446 4.46 7.08 21.92
C SER A 446 5.49 7.77 21.02
N LEU A 447 5.12 7.92 19.75
CA LEU A 447 5.88 8.68 18.75
C LEU A 447 5.15 10.00 18.48
N LEU A 448 5.88 11.12 18.54
CA LEU A 448 5.35 12.47 18.41
C LEU A 448 6.14 13.27 17.39
N LEU A 449 5.42 13.93 16.47
CA LEU A 449 5.97 15.02 15.66
C LEU A 449 5.42 16.34 16.17
N PHE A 450 6.27 17.35 16.28
CA PHE A 450 5.86 18.72 16.57
C PHE A 450 6.85 19.71 15.97
N SER A 451 6.47 20.98 15.95
CA SER A 451 7.37 22.10 15.67
C SER A 451 7.32 23.07 16.85
N THR A 452 8.41 23.78 17.13
CA THR A 452 8.38 24.85 18.15
C THR A 452 7.46 25.98 17.69
N SER A 453 6.79 26.67 18.63
CA SER A 453 5.94 27.82 18.27
C SER A 453 6.75 29.08 17.92
N SER A 454 8.02 29.13 18.33
CA SER A 454 9.00 30.17 17.98
C SER A 454 10.40 29.57 17.85
N ASP A 455 11.24 30.21 17.02
CA ASP A 455 12.68 29.93 16.95
C ASP A 455 13.44 30.90 17.87
N SER A 456 13.30 30.70 19.18
CA SER A 456 13.99 31.47 20.21
C SER A 456 14.79 30.57 21.17
N PRO A 457 15.88 31.08 21.77
CA PRO A 457 16.63 30.33 22.78
C PRO A 457 15.71 29.80 23.89
N GLY A 458 15.82 28.51 24.19
CA GLY A 458 15.04 27.85 25.25
C GLY A 458 13.67 27.31 24.83
N SER A 459 13.21 27.55 23.60
CA SER A 459 11.88 27.07 23.15
C SER A 459 11.72 25.56 23.26
N LEU A 460 12.74 24.80 22.84
CA LEU A 460 12.76 23.35 23.03
C LEU A 460 12.81 22.96 24.51
N ALA A 461 13.64 23.64 25.31
CA ALA A 461 13.79 23.33 26.73
C ALA A 461 12.47 23.47 27.50
N GLN A 462 11.64 24.46 27.15
CA GLN A 462 10.30 24.63 27.74
C GLN A 462 9.39 23.44 27.42
N ILE A 463 9.44 22.91 26.18
CA ILE A 463 8.67 21.72 25.79
C ILE A 463 9.16 20.50 26.57
N LEU A 464 10.48 20.30 26.69
CA LEU A 464 11.05 19.17 27.44
C LEU A 464 10.72 19.25 28.93
N ALA A 465 10.67 20.45 29.50
CA ALA A 465 10.28 20.67 30.90
C ALA A 465 8.85 20.17 31.17
N VAL A 466 7.91 20.35 30.25
CA VAL A 466 6.54 19.81 30.39
C VAL A 466 6.54 18.30 30.53
N PHE A 467 7.31 17.57 29.73
CA PHE A 467 7.41 16.11 29.86
C PHE A 467 8.05 15.70 31.18
N HIS A 468 9.11 16.40 31.60
CA HIS A 468 9.77 16.17 32.88
C HIS A 468 8.82 16.38 34.08
N GLU A 469 8.08 17.48 34.11
CA GLU A 469 7.12 17.81 35.17
C GLU A 469 5.97 16.82 35.25
N GLN A 470 5.59 16.22 34.12
CA GLN A 470 4.57 15.16 34.05
C GLN A 470 5.15 13.77 34.31
N GLY A 471 6.44 13.64 34.66
CA GLY A 471 7.08 12.36 34.94
C GLY A 471 7.21 11.45 33.70
N VAL A 472 7.20 12.02 32.49
CA VAL A 472 7.30 11.29 31.24
C VAL A 472 8.77 11.14 30.85
N ASN A 473 9.23 9.89 30.75
CA ASN A 473 10.57 9.60 30.25
C ASN A 473 10.63 9.76 28.72
N LEU A 474 11.66 10.47 28.23
CA LEU A 474 11.92 10.67 26.81
C LEU A 474 13.03 9.72 26.35
N ARG A 475 12.79 8.95 25.30
CA ARG A 475 13.73 7.94 24.79
C ARG A 475 14.66 8.46 23.73
N SER A 476 14.15 9.31 22.85
CA SER A 476 14.93 9.93 21.79
C SER A 476 14.28 11.24 21.36
N ILE A 477 15.11 12.17 20.90
CA ILE A 477 14.68 13.40 20.25
C ILE A 477 15.62 13.72 19.10
N GLN A 478 15.04 14.05 17.95
CA GLN A 478 15.79 14.41 16.75
C GLN A 478 15.18 15.67 16.13
N SER A 479 16.03 16.66 15.84
CA SER A 479 15.64 17.93 15.21
C SER A 479 15.90 17.91 13.72
N TYR A 480 14.99 18.51 12.96
CA TYR A 480 15.03 18.58 11.50
C TYR A 480 14.65 19.98 11.04
N ALA A 481 15.27 20.43 9.95
CA ALA A 481 14.76 21.60 9.23
C ALA A 481 13.33 21.32 8.77
N SER A 482 12.40 22.21 9.09
CA SER A 482 11.01 22.07 8.65
C SER A 482 10.93 22.21 7.13
N LEU A 483 10.15 21.33 6.51
CA LEU A 483 9.86 21.37 5.07
C LEU A 483 8.77 22.41 4.73
N GLN A 484 8.04 22.90 5.74
CA GLN A 484 6.92 23.81 5.55
C GLN A 484 7.31 25.28 5.77
N ASP A 485 8.23 25.54 6.70
CA ASP A 485 8.69 26.88 7.04
C ASP A 485 10.18 26.84 7.42
N ALA A 486 11.01 27.58 6.67
CA ALA A 486 12.45 27.61 6.89
C ALA A 486 12.87 28.17 8.27
N HIS A 487 11.96 28.87 8.96
CA HIS A 487 12.20 29.42 10.29
C HIS A 487 11.73 28.50 11.42
N MET A 488 11.19 27.33 11.11
CA MET A 488 10.69 26.37 12.10
C MET A 488 11.56 25.12 12.13
N THR A 489 11.73 24.58 13.33
CA THR A 489 12.41 23.29 13.53
C THR A 489 11.37 22.23 13.85
N ASP A 490 11.40 21.14 13.10
CA ASP A 490 10.58 19.96 13.33
C ASP A 490 11.29 19.00 14.27
N PHE A 491 10.56 18.44 15.22
CA PHE A 491 11.08 17.47 16.18
C PHE A 491 10.34 16.15 16.03
N PHE A 492 11.11 15.07 15.96
CA PHE A 492 10.63 13.70 16.14
C PHE A 492 11.02 13.26 17.55
N LEU A 493 10.02 12.97 18.38
CA LEU A 493 10.19 12.64 19.79
C LEU A 493 9.60 11.27 20.08
N GLU A 494 10.32 10.51 20.90
CA GLU A 494 9.85 9.25 21.47
C GLU A 494 9.76 9.36 22.97
N ALA A 495 8.64 8.93 23.53
CA ALA A 495 8.36 9.02 24.95
C ALA A 495 7.70 7.74 25.47
N ASP A 496 7.90 7.47 26.75
CA ASP A 496 7.14 6.45 27.46
C ASP A 496 5.70 6.92 27.72
N GLY A 497 4.76 5.97 27.70
CA GLY A 497 3.35 6.20 27.96
C GLY A 497 2.48 6.23 26.71
N HIS A 498 1.17 6.15 26.93
CA HIS A 498 0.13 6.16 25.90
C HIS A 498 -0.55 7.52 25.79
N GLU A 499 -1.08 7.93 24.64
CA GLU A 499 -1.84 9.19 24.50
C GLU A 499 -3.09 9.26 25.40
N ALA A 500 -3.60 8.10 25.80
CA ALA A 500 -4.71 7.93 26.73
C ALA A 500 -4.25 7.74 28.19
N ASP A 501 -2.93 7.68 28.44
CA ASP A 501 -2.36 7.68 29.79
C ASP A 501 -2.59 9.04 30.47
N GLY A 502 -2.73 9.03 31.79
CA GLY A 502 -2.77 10.23 32.61
C GLY A 502 -1.54 11.12 32.46
N HIS A 503 -0.33 10.56 32.36
CA HIS A 503 0.93 11.32 32.38
C HIS A 503 1.24 11.91 30.98
N PHE A 504 1.43 11.04 29.98
CA PHE A 504 1.73 11.48 28.61
C PHE A 504 0.58 12.29 27.99
N GLY A 505 -0.67 11.87 28.19
CA GLY A 505 -1.84 12.64 27.75
C GLY A 505 -1.94 14.02 28.43
N SER A 506 -1.54 14.14 29.70
CA SER A 506 -1.48 15.46 30.38
C SER A 506 -0.36 16.34 29.85
N ALA A 507 0.81 15.77 29.52
CA ALA A 507 1.88 16.51 28.87
C ALA A 507 1.42 17.11 27.55
N LEU A 508 0.72 16.34 26.70
CA LEU A 508 0.16 16.84 25.44
C LEU A 508 -0.85 17.98 25.66
N ARG A 509 -1.77 17.84 26.62
CA ARG A 509 -2.73 18.90 26.98
C ARG A 509 -2.02 20.15 27.47
N CYS A 510 -0.95 20.00 28.25
CA CYS A 510 -0.15 21.10 28.78
C CYS A 510 0.58 21.86 27.66
N LEU A 511 1.23 21.14 26.73
CA LEU A 511 1.86 21.73 25.55
C LEU A 511 0.86 22.55 24.72
N GLN A 512 -0.35 22.02 24.54
CA GLN A 512 -1.42 22.71 23.80
C GLN A 512 -1.95 23.94 24.56
N ALA A 513 -2.20 23.81 25.86
CA ALA A 513 -2.71 24.90 26.69
C ALA A 513 -1.73 26.08 26.78
N GLN A 514 -0.43 25.78 26.90
CA GLN A 514 0.63 26.78 26.99
C GLN A 514 1.13 27.27 25.61
N ARG A 515 0.65 26.68 24.51
CA ARG A 515 1.04 27.03 23.12
C ARG A 515 2.55 26.96 22.87
N LEU A 516 3.23 26.03 23.55
CA LEU A 516 4.68 25.85 23.41
C LEU A 516 5.06 25.16 22.09
N ALA A 517 4.15 24.37 21.53
CA ALA A 517 4.36 23.62 20.30
C ALA A 517 3.21 23.83 19.32
N VAL A 518 3.54 23.81 18.03
CA VAL A 518 2.60 23.82 16.90
C VAL A 518 2.75 22.53 16.10
N ASN A 519 1.77 22.24 15.24
CA ASN A 519 1.76 21.02 14.41
C ASN A 519 1.99 19.73 15.21
N VAL A 520 1.51 19.71 16.46
CA VAL A 520 1.64 18.57 17.38
C VAL A 520 0.81 17.41 16.86
N LYS A 521 1.47 16.32 16.51
CA LYS A 521 0.86 15.12 15.97
C LYS A 521 1.41 13.87 16.64
N VAL A 522 0.58 13.23 17.43
CA VAL A 522 0.84 11.87 17.91
C VAL A 522 0.73 10.93 16.71
N LEU A 523 1.85 10.30 16.35
CA LEU A 523 1.91 9.33 15.26
C LEU A 523 1.34 7.98 15.68
N GLY A 524 1.45 7.63 16.96
CA GLY A 524 0.88 6.42 17.52
C GLY A 524 1.38 6.16 18.92
N SER A 525 0.59 5.40 19.68
CA SER A 525 0.94 4.87 21.00
C SER A 525 0.75 3.36 20.94
N PHE A 526 1.77 2.59 21.33
CA PHE A 526 1.75 1.14 21.20
C PHE A 526 2.61 0.47 22.27
N ALA A 527 2.26 -0.77 22.61
CA ALA A 527 2.96 -1.55 23.63
C ALA A 527 4.42 -1.82 23.24
N ILE A 528 5.30 -1.70 24.21
CA ILE A 528 6.72 -2.03 24.09
C ILE A 528 6.88 -3.51 24.37
N THR A 529 6.93 -4.32 23.32
CA THR A 529 7.15 -5.75 23.48
C THR A 529 8.64 -6.01 23.70
N ALA A 530 8.99 -6.48 24.91
CA ALA A 530 10.36 -6.76 25.36
C ALA A 530 11.06 -7.91 24.61
N SER A 531 10.36 -8.58 23.69
CA SER A 531 10.96 -9.58 22.82
C SER A 531 10.37 -9.47 21.42
N ASN A 532 11.17 -9.86 20.45
CA ASN A 532 10.81 -10.16 19.06
C ASN A 532 9.65 -11.18 18.90
N LEU A 533 8.98 -11.59 19.99
CA LEU A 533 7.84 -12.47 20.02
C LEU A 533 6.69 -11.73 20.73
N ALA A 534 5.77 -11.18 19.96
CA ALA A 534 4.47 -10.79 20.48
C ALA A 534 3.37 -11.27 19.54
N GLU A 535 2.25 -11.58 20.16
CA GLU A 535 1.05 -12.17 19.59
C GLU A 535 0.65 -11.54 18.25
N PRO A 536 0.02 -12.33 17.35
CA PRO A 536 -0.47 -11.83 16.08
C PRO A 536 -1.35 -10.61 16.33
N LEU A 537 -1.04 -9.47 15.69
CA LEU A 537 -1.97 -8.35 15.67
C LEU A 537 -3.28 -8.88 15.11
N THR A 538 -4.40 -8.61 15.77
CA THR A 538 -5.72 -8.92 15.22
C THR A 538 -6.50 -7.62 15.12
N PRO A 539 -7.18 -7.33 14.00
CA PRO A 539 -8.07 -6.17 13.91
C PRO A 539 -9.10 -6.24 15.06
N GLY A 540 -9.07 -5.26 15.97
CA GLY A 540 -10.06 -5.12 17.05
C GLY A 540 -9.88 -6.02 18.29
N GLY A 541 -8.73 -6.66 18.51
CA GLY A 541 -8.47 -7.43 19.74
C GLY A 541 -8.03 -6.54 20.90
N SER A 542 -8.68 -6.66 22.07
CA SER A 542 -8.15 -6.06 23.31
C SER A 542 -7.00 -6.92 23.84
N LEU A 543 -5.89 -6.28 24.20
CA LEU A 543 -4.78 -6.91 24.90
C LEU A 543 -5.16 -7.03 26.38
N HIS A 544 -5.86 -8.10 26.78
CA HIS A 544 -5.98 -8.46 28.19
C HIS A 544 -4.86 -9.44 28.55
N GLY A 545 -3.82 -8.92 29.19
CA GLY A 545 -2.83 -9.75 29.87
C GLY A 545 -3.35 -10.16 31.25
N ASP A 546 -3.53 -11.45 31.46
CA ASP A 546 -3.39 -12.06 32.79
C ASP A 546 -2.05 -12.80 32.79
N ALA A 547 -0.97 -12.06 33.04
CA ALA A 547 0.32 -12.64 33.41
C ALA A 547 0.59 -12.21 34.85
N ARG A 548 0.11 -13.03 35.80
CA ARG A 548 0.52 -12.95 37.20
C ARG A 548 2.01 -13.27 37.29
N ILE A 549 2.70 -12.37 37.99
CA ILE A 549 4.09 -12.48 38.42
C ILE A 549 4.19 -13.62 39.43
N ASP A 550 5.17 -14.51 39.23
CA ASP A 550 6.02 -15.07 40.28
C ASP A 550 7.48 -14.85 39.88
#